data_AF-A0A2W5B5H6-F1
#
_entry.id   AF-A0A2W5B5H6-F1
#
_cell.length_a   1.000
_cell.length_b   1.000
_cell.length_c   1.000
_cell.angle_alpha   90.00
_cell.angle_beta   90.00
_cell.angle_gamma   90.00
#
_symmetry.space_group_name_H-M   'P 1'
#
loop_
_entity.id
_entity.type
_entity.pdbx_description
1 polymer ?
#
loop_
_entity_poly.entity_id
_entity_poly.type
_entity_poly.pdbx_seq_one_letter_code
_entity_poly.pdbx_strand_id
1 'polypeptide(L)' 'MSNANACSGMDLGEVQGHAHARTPEDMRVIGRELGEQLAAGTVVILTGPLGAGKTTITQGIAEGLAVKG' A
#
# COMPACT_ATOMS: atom_id res chain seq x y z
N MET A 1 2.74 -44.25 -1.83
CA MET A 1 3.03 -43.47 -0.60
C MET A 1 2.51 -42.06 -0.82
N SER A 2 1.63 -41.60 0.06
CA SER A 2 0.81 -40.39 -0.06
C SER A 2 1.58 -39.12 0.34
N ASN A 3 1.46 -38.09 -0.52
CA ASN A 3 1.26 -36.65 -0.28
C ASN A 3 2.20 -35.82 0.62
N ALA A 4 2.68 -34.70 0.06
CA ALA A 4 2.85 -33.43 0.77
C ALA A 4 2.53 -32.25 -0.16
N ASN A 5 1.26 -31.86 -0.15
CA ASN A 5 0.65 -30.54 -0.35
C ASN A 5 1.29 -29.58 -1.37
N ALA A 6 0.53 -29.38 -2.45
CA ALA A 6 0.44 -28.12 -3.15
C ALA A 6 0.11 -27.00 -2.15
N CYS A 7 1.03 -26.07 -1.96
CA CYS A 7 0.68 -24.71 -1.56
C CYS A 7 0.73 -23.89 -2.86
N SER A 8 -0.40 -23.86 -3.57
CA SER A 8 -0.56 -23.02 -4.75
C SER A 8 -0.25 -21.58 -4.34
N GLY A 9 0.83 -21.04 -4.90
CA GLY A 9 1.22 -19.65 -4.70
C GLY A 9 0.04 -18.73 -4.97
N MET A 10 -0.08 -17.71 -4.13
CA MET A 10 -1.09 -16.67 -4.26
C MET A 10 -0.94 -16.03 -5.65
N ASP A 11 -1.92 -16.23 -6.50
CA ASP A 11 -2.09 -15.51 -7.75
C ASP A 11 -2.47 -14.07 -7.41
N LEU A 12 -1.47 -13.21 -7.24
CA LEU A 12 -1.66 -11.77 -7.15
C LEU A 12 -1.91 -11.28 -8.57
N GLY A 13 -3.17 -11.29 -9.00
CA GLY A 13 -3.59 -10.65 -10.25
C GLY A 13 -2.96 -9.26 -10.36
N GLU A 14 -2.41 -8.95 -11.53
CA GLU A 14 -1.65 -7.71 -11.77
C GLU A 14 -2.54 -6.47 -11.55
N VAL A 15 -2.50 -5.91 -10.34
CA VAL A 15 -3.04 -4.58 -10.07
C VAL A 15 -1.97 -3.58 -10.50
N GLN A 16 -2.07 -3.08 -11.74
CA GLN A 16 -1.23 -1.97 -12.21
C GLN A 16 -1.90 -0.62 -11.93
N GLY A 17 -1.28 0.17 -11.06
CA GLY A 17 -1.58 1.59 -10.86
C GLY A 17 -0.27 2.39 -10.80
N HIS A 18 -0.27 3.61 -11.33
CA HIS A 18 0.86 4.54 -11.24
C HIS A 18 0.35 5.93 -10.87
N ALA A 19 1.08 6.59 -9.97
CA ALA A 19 0.85 7.98 -9.60
C ALA A 19 2.19 8.72 -9.52
N HIS A 20 2.18 10.02 -9.81
CA HIS A 20 3.35 10.88 -9.72
C HIS A 20 3.12 11.98 -8.68
N ALA A 21 4.04 12.10 -7.71
CA ALA A 21 4.07 13.19 -6.75
C ALA A 21 5.25 14.11 -7.07
N ARG A 22 5.01 15.42 -7.21
CA ARG A 22 6.06 16.43 -7.36
C ARG A 22 6.39 17.08 -6.02
N THR A 23 5.45 17.03 -5.08
CA THR A 23 5.57 17.59 -3.74
C THR A 23 5.24 16.55 -2.66
N PRO A 24 5.66 16.77 -1.40
CA PRO A 24 5.21 15.95 -0.28
C PRO A 24 3.70 15.96 -0.09
N GLU A 25 3.02 17.06 -0.43
CA GLU A 25 1.57 17.16 -0.29
C GLU A 25 0.84 16.30 -1.33
N ASP A 26 1.32 16.28 -2.58
CA ASP A 26 0.81 15.37 -3.61
C ASP A 26 0.91 13.91 -3.13
N MET A 27 2.03 13.58 -2.47
CA MET A 27 2.25 12.23 -1.93
C MET A 27 1.30 11.90 -0.76
N ARG A 28 0.93 12.88 0.08
CA ARG A 28 -0.10 12.67 1.10
C ARG A 28 -1.48 12.45 0.48
N VAL A 29 -1.85 13.25 -0.52
CA VAL A 29 -3.13 13.09 -1.24
C VAL A 29 -3.23 11.70 -1.86
N ILE A 30 -2.18 11.25 -2.57
CA ILE A 30 -2.10 9.89 -3.12
C ILE A 30 -2.24 8.83 -2.01
N GLY A 31 -1.54 9.02 -0.89
CA GLY A 31 -1.65 8.13 0.27
C GLY A 31 -3.09 8.06 0.82
N ARG A 32 -3.78 9.19 0.92
CA ARG A 32 -5.16 9.28 1.41
C ARG A 32 -6.13 8.54 0.49
N GLU A 33 -6.07 8.80 -0.80
CA GLU A 33 -6.89 8.12 -1.80
C GLU A 33 -6.64 6.61 -1.81
N LEU A 34 -5.39 6.18 -1.61
CA LEU A 34 -5.07 4.77 -1.46
C LEU A 34 -5.69 4.20 -0.17
N GLY A 35 -5.54 4.90 0.96
CA GLY A 35 -6.07 4.49 2.26
C GLY A 35 -7.59 4.28 2.26
N GLU A 36 -8.34 5.16 1.58
CA GLU A 36 -9.81 5.07 1.44
C GLU A 36 -10.26 3.80 0.70
N GLN A 37 -9.39 3.20 -0.13
CA GLN A 37 -9.68 2.00 -0.92
C GLN A 37 -9.24 0.70 -0.23
N LEU A 38 -8.49 0.78 0.87
CA LEU A 38 -7.98 -0.42 1.56
C LEU A 38 -9.09 -1.12 2.35
N ALA A 39 -9.18 -2.44 2.18
CA ALA A 39 -10.06 -3.28 2.98
C ALA A 39 -9.38 -3.73 4.28
N ALA A 40 -10.17 -4.06 5.30
CA ALA A 40 -9.67 -4.65 6.53
C ALA A 40 -8.89 -5.95 6.27
N GLY A 41 -7.75 -6.12 6.93
CA GLY A 41 -6.84 -7.25 6.71
C GLY A 41 -5.84 -7.07 5.55
N THR A 42 -5.88 -5.93 4.84
CA THR A 42 -4.88 -5.62 3.80
C THR A 42 -3.54 -5.29 4.42
N VAL A 43 -2.46 -5.83 3.84
CA VAL A 43 -1.08 -5.49 4.20
C VAL A 43 -0.45 -4.69 3.08
N VAL A 44 0.03 -3.48 3.39
CA VAL A 44 0.71 -2.60 2.43
C VAL A 44 2.21 -2.59 2.72
N ILE A 45 3.02 -2.84 1.70
CA ILE A 45 4.48 -2.77 1.78
C ILE A 45 4.96 -1.57 0.96
N LEU A 46 5.68 -0.65 1.60
CA LEU A 46 6.28 0.51 0.95
C LEU A 46 7.79 0.29 0.80
N THR A 47 8.28 0.33 -0.43
CA THR A 47 9.70 0.13 -0.74
C THR A 47 10.29 1.35 -1.43
N GLY A 48 11.59 1.58 -1.21
CA GLY A 48 12.31 2.70 -1.81
C GLY A 48 13.47 3.18 -0.93
N PRO A 49 14.41 3.96 -1.50
CA PRO A 49 15.58 4.46 -0.79
C PRO A 49 15.21 5.41 0.36
N LEU A 50 16.20 5.76 1.19
CA LEU A 50 16.03 6.80 2.21
C LEU A 50 15.58 8.12 1.56
N GLY A 51 14.63 8.82 2.17
CA GLY A 51 14.09 10.06 1.60
C GLY A 51 13.09 9.89 0.46
N ALA A 52 12.77 8.67 0.03
CA ALA A 52 11.76 8.42 -1.02
C ALA A 52 10.31 8.81 -0.65
N GLY A 53 10.08 9.38 0.53
CA GLY A 53 8.75 9.82 0.98
C GLY A 53 7.86 8.71 1.56
N LYS A 54 8.38 7.51 1.83
CA LYS A 54 7.64 6.39 2.47
C LYS A 54 6.84 6.81 3.70
N THR A 55 7.41 7.64 4.58
CA THR A 55 6.70 8.14 5.77
C THR A 55 5.56 9.12 5.40
N THR A 56 5.77 9.98 4.40
CA THR A 56 4.77 10.93 3.92
C THR A 56 3.56 10.21 3.33
N ILE A 57 3.78 9.18 2.52
CA ILE A 57 2.68 8.37 1.97
C ILE A 57 1.97 7.57 3.09
N THR A 58 2.70 7.06 4.09
CA THR A 58 2.08 6.40 5.27
C THR A 58 1.15 7.35 6.03
N GLN A 59 1.53 8.61 6.21
CA GLN A 59 0.67 9.62 6.85
C GLN A 59 -0.63 9.81 6.06
N GLY A 60 -0.53 9.98 4.73
CA GLY A 60 -1.71 10.06 3.87
C GLY A 60 -2.61 8.82 4.00
N ILE A 61 -2.04 7.62 3.97
CA ILE A 61 -2.81 6.37 4.16
C ILE A 61 -3.55 6.37 5.50
N ALA A 62 -2.89 6.78 6.59
CA ALA A 62 -3.51 6.86 7.91
C ALA A 62 -4.68 7.86 7.94
N GLU A 63 -4.55 9.00 7.26
CA GLU A 63 -5.63 9.98 7.08
C GLU A 63 -6.83 9.38 6.33
N GLY A 64 -6.57 8.66 5.22
CA GLY A 64 -7.61 8.02 4.39
C GLY A 64 -8.34 6.88 5.09
N LEU A 65 -7.65 6.18 6.00
CA LEU A 65 -8.24 5.17 6.88
C LEU A 65 -9.05 5.77 8.04
N ALA A 66 -9.11 7.11 8.15
CA ALA A 66 -9.73 7.84 9.27
C ALA A 66 -9.22 7.38 10.65
N VAL A 67 -7.95 6.96 10.72
CA VAL A 67 -7.32 6.52 11.97
C VAL A 67 -7.29 7.71 12.92
N LYS A 68 -7.99 7.60 14.05
CA LYS A 68 -7.89 8.57 15.15
C LYS A 68 -6.91 8.01 16.17
N GLY A 69 -5.77 8.65 16.31
CA GLY A 69 -4.70 8.34 17.26
C GLY A 69 -3.85 9.56 17.53
#